data_AF-A0A1E4SF87-F1
#
_entry.id   AF-A0A1E4SF87-F1
#
_cell.length_a   1.000
_cell.length_b   1.000
_cell.length_c   1.000
_cell.angle_alpha   90.00
_cell.angle_beta   90.00
_cell.angle_gamma   90.00
#
_symmetry.space_group_name_H-M   'P 1'
#
loop_
_entity.id
_entity.type
_entity.pdbx_description
1 polymer ?
#
loop_
_entity_poly.entity_id
_entity_poly.type
_entity_poly.pdbx_seq_one_letter_code
_entity_poly.pdbx_strand_id
1 'polypeptide(L)'
;MKKNNTWKLDLLEVKFKQYSPRYPHTKKLLNARNNDKLLKKLPTSPEEAEQEILALKLELFERKYYGSYKKVEKEVAKITKADLGKLDKNGPKKSIVDFITSKENLDHLITSKLIKTITNTILHSKDLKLDPPAFISNEIRDKILNKNDISNPSTFFITHCQNNKELNNYFSNLWNTKAVKSVLQEVEWSFKLVRGNLTIQEKDTRKKITGKDVEADSDGEVNDDSSSDSDNEGDSEDEGTDSDIEMNPEDLDKFAIYENSDGASEEEQFEIDPNVNYNEITDEEPSADEVSDVESEDSFFEEDQEKKEKKEHNLPQLASGYFSGGSDDEDDFDPDADKVVKEATTQRKNRRGQRARQKIWALKYGKEAKHVKSEQAALASEREIRQKEYEERCRKRELKAKLAMEAAPSGSNILPLGERKVRPDTGSSDVKVTAVVPEPKIHPSWEAKRLAEEKLKNVKFEGKKIKFD
;
A
#
# COMPACT_ATOMS: atom_id res chain seq x y z
N MET A 1 -29.19 8.97 -0.80
CA MET A 1 -27.73 8.84 -0.59
C MET A 1 -27.49 7.79 0.51
N LYS A 2 -26.64 6.78 0.30
CA LYS A 2 -26.36 5.76 1.34
C LYS A 2 -25.35 6.35 2.33
N LYS A 3 -25.77 6.57 3.58
CA LYS A 3 -24.90 7.11 4.64
C LYS A 3 -23.74 6.15 4.88
N ASN A 4 -22.50 6.57 4.59
CA ASN A 4 -21.33 5.73 4.86
C ASN A 4 -20.95 5.80 6.34
N ASN A 5 -21.62 4.99 7.17
CA ASN A 5 -21.47 4.99 8.63
C ASN A 5 -20.27 4.17 9.14
N THR A 6 -19.31 3.80 8.27
CA THR A 6 -18.13 2.99 8.66
C THR A 6 -17.22 3.71 9.64
N TRP A 7 -17.01 5.01 9.46
CA TRP A 7 -16.22 5.84 10.38
C TRP A 7 -16.92 5.99 11.74
N LYS A 8 -18.25 6.10 11.75
CA LYS A 8 -19.07 6.16 12.98
C LYS A 8 -18.94 4.85 13.77
N LEU A 9 -19.06 3.71 13.09
CA LEU A 9 -18.85 2.40 13.69
C LEU A 9 -17.45 2.28 14.31
N ASP A 10 -16.41 2.72 13.59
CA ASP A 10 -15.03 2.68 14.09
C ASP A 10 -14.82 3.56 15.31
N LEU A 11 -15.36 4.77 15.31
CA LEU A 11 -15.30 5.68 16.44
C LEU A 11 -15.98 5.12 17.69
N LEU A 12 -17.17 4.52 17.53
CA LEU A 12 -17.89 3.87 18.63
C LEU A 12 -17.11 2.68 19.19
N GLU A 13 -16.51 1.85 18.34
CA GLU A 13 -15.71 0.71 18.80
C GLU A 13 -14.42 1.12 19.49
N VAL A 14 -13.75 2.18 19.04
CA VAL A 14 -12.57 2.71 19.73
C VAL A 14 -12.96 3.26 21.10
N LYS A 15 -14.06 4.04 21.18
CA LYS A 15 -14.50 4.68 22.42
C LYS A 15 -14.99 3.68 23.48
N PHE A 16 -15.83 2.72 23.09
CA PHE A 16 -16.51 1.83 24.05
C PHE A 16 -15.85 0.45 24.18
N LYS A 17 -15.21 -0.07 23.13
CA LYS A 17 -14.56 -1.39 23.14
C LYS A 17 -13.04 -1.34 23.15
N GLN A 18 -12.45 -0.14 23.15
CA GLN A 18 -10.99 0.10 23.14
C GLN A 18 -10.27 -0.62 21.99
N TYR A 19 -10.91 -0.73 20.84
CA TYR A 19 -10.29 -1.31 19.65
C TYR A 19 -9.25 -0.37 19.04
N SER A 20 -8.26 -0.94 18.35
CA SER A 20 -7.34 -0.15 17.52
C SER A 20 -8.12 0.49 16.36
N PRO A 21 -7.94 1.79 16.09
CA PRO A 21 -8.55 2.45 14.94
C PRO A 21 -8.29 1.67 13.65
N ARG A 22 -9.35 1.46 12.87
CA ARG A 22 -9.26 0.78 11.57
C ARG A 22 -8.79 1.73 10.48
N TYR A 23 -9.20 2.99 10.56
CA TYR A 23 -8.98 3.99 9.53
C TYR A 23 -7.98 5.07 9.99
N PRO A 24 -7.12 5.58 9.10
CA PRO A 24 -6.26 6.72 9.43
C PRO A 24 -7.07 7.95 9.84
N HIS A 25 -8.20 8.19 9.16
CA HIS A 25 -9.09 9.32 9.47
C HIS A 25 -9.69 9.23 10.88
N THR A 26 -9.99 8.04 11.39
CA THR A 26 -10.54 7.89 12.76
C THR A 26 -9.46 8.13 13.81
N LYS A 27 -8.20 7.77 13.53
CA LYS A 27 -7.04 8.17 14.35
C LYS A 27 -6.87 9.69 14.37
N LYS A 28 -6.97 10.35 13.20
CA LYS A 28 -6.91 11.82 13.08
C LYS A 28 -8.04 12.49 13.88
N LEU A 29 -9.27 11.98 13.72
CA LEU A 29 -10.43 12.46 14.48
C LEU A 29 -10.18 12.33 15.97
N LEU A 30 -9.76 11.17 16.49
CA LEU A 30 -9.52 11.00 17.94
C LEU A 30 -8.46 11.94 18.52
N ASN A 31 -7.45 12.29 17.73
CA ASN A 31 -6.35 13.16 18.16
C ASN A 31 -6.67 14.67 18.02
N ALA A 32 -7.75 15.04 17.33
CA ALA A 32 -8.09 16.44 17.13
C ALA A 32 -8.50 17.13 18.44
N ARG A 33 -8.05 18.38 18.63
CA ARG A 33 -8.29 19.15 19.87
C ARG A 33 -9.76 19.56 20.09
N ASN A 34 -10.54 19.72 19.01
CA ASN A 34 -11.90 20.30 19.05
C ASN A 34 -13.01 19.29 18.64
N ASN A 35 -13.09 18.14 19.30
CA ASN A 35 -14.07 17.08 18.97
C ASN A 35 -15.40 17.14 19.72
N ASP A 36 -15.61 18.14 20.58
CA ASP A 36 -16.76 18.17 21.48
C ASP A 36 -18.11 18.13 20.77
N LYS A 37 -18.22 18.75 19.59
CA LYS A 37 -19.45 18.72 18.76
C LYS A 37 -19.75 17.30 18.24
N LEU A 38 -18.72 16.56 17.85
CA LEU A 38 -18.84 15.19 17.35
C LEU A 38 -19.17 14.22 18.48
N LEU A 39 -18.51 14.37 19.64
CA LEU A 39 -18.73 13.54 20.82
C LEU A 39 -20.13 13.72 21.42
N LYS A 40 -20.73 14.91 21.29
CA LYS A 40 -22.12 15.17 21.69
C LYS A 40 -23.16 14.44 20.83
N LYS A 41 -22.82 14.11 19.58
CA LYS A 41 -23.69 13.34 18.68
C LYS A 41 -23.59 11.82 18.88
N LEU A 42 -22.64 11.36 19.70
CA LEU A 42 -22.49 9.94 20.02
C LEU A 42 -23.34 9.58 21.25
N PRO A 43 -23.84 8.34 21.30
CA PRO A 43 -24.48 7.81 22.49
C PRO A 43 -23.58 8.00 23.71
N THR A 44 -24.22 8.40 24.81
CA THR A 44 -23.53 8.64 26.10
C THR A 44 -23.57 7.40 26.98
N SER A 45 -24.59 6.56 26.81
CA SER A 45 -24.72 5.28 27.51
C SER A 45 -23.95 4.16 26.79
N PRO A 46 -23.24 3.29 27.53
CA PRO A 46 -22.56 2.13 26.94
C PRO A 46 -23.54 1.15 26.30
N GLU A 47 -24.73 0.95 26.88
CA GLU A 47 -25.74 0.01 26.36
C GLU A 47 -26.33 0.48 25.03
N GLU A 48 -26.61 1.78 24.91
CA GLU A 48 -27.10 2.41 23.68
C GLU A 48 -26.04 2.35 22.58
N ALA A 49 -24.77 2.59 22.94
CA ALA A 49 -23.65 2.45 22.02
C ALA A 49 -23.47 1.01 21.51
N GLU A 50 -23.66 0.00 22.36
CA GLU A 50 -23.61 -1.39 21.94
C GLU A 50 -24.71 -1.76 20.95
N GLN A 51 -25.94 -1.30 21.18
CA GLN A 51 -27.05 -1.51 20.25
C GLN A 51 -26.78 -0.84 18.90
N GLU A 52 -26.27 0.40 18.91
CA GLU A 52 -25.91 1.10 17.68
C GLU A 52 -24.75 0.43 16.95
N ILE A 53 -23.72 -0.03 17.67
CA ILE A 53 -22.61 -0.81 17.09
C ILE A 53 -23.14 -2.08 16.43
N LEU A 54 -24.06 -2.80 17.07
CA LEU A 54 -24.64 -4.02 16.51
C LEU A 54 -25.44 -3.73 15.24
N ALA A 55 -26.28 -2.70 15.24
CA ALA A 55 -27.07 -2.29 14.08
C ALA A 55 -26.17 -1.89 12.90
N LEU A 56 -25.16 -1.05 13.15
CA LEU A 56 -24.19 -0.62 12.14
C LEU A 56 -23.35 -1.79 11.61
N LYS A 57 -22.97 -2.74 12.47
CA LYS A 57 -22.26 -3.96 12.03
C LYS A 57 -23.13 -4.86 11.18
N LEU A 58 -24.41 -5.01 11.51
CA LEU A 58 -25.35 -5.82 10.74
C LEU A 58 -25.50 -5.23 9.33
N GLU A 59 -25.80 -3.94 9.22
CA GLU A 59 -25.94 -3.25 7.93
C GLU A 59 -24.65 -3.36 7.09
N LEU A 60 -23.49 -3.13 7.74
CA LEU A 60 -22.20 -3.23 7.07
C LEU A 60 -21.92 -4.66 6.61
N PHE A 61 -22.23 -5.66 7.44
CA PHE A 61 -22.05 -7.06 7.11
C PHE A 61 -22.92 -7.48 5.93
N GLU A 62 -24.21 -7.13 5.91
CA GLU A 62 -25.12 -7.44 4.81
C GLU A 62 -24.66 -6.81 3.50
N ARG A 63 -24.27 -5.52 3.54
CA ARG A 63 -23.72 -4.81 2.38
C ARG A 63 -22.46 -5.48 1.85
N LYS A 64 -21.52 -5.83 2.74
CA LYS A 64 -20.27 -6.50 2.35
C LYS A 64 -20.50 -7.93 1.89
N TYR A 65 -21.44 -8.66 2.49
CA TYR A 65 -21.80 -10.02 2.08
C TYR A 65 -22.41 -10.03 0.68
N TYR A 66 -23.42 -9.19 0.43
CA TYR A 66 -24.05 -9.07 -0.88
C TYR A 66 -23.05 -8.65 -1.96
N GLY A 67 -22.22 -7.64 -1.69
CA GLY A 67 -21.16 -7.21 -2.59
C GLY A 67 -20.14 -8.33 -2.87
N SER A 68 -19.74 -9.08 -1.85
CA SER A 68 -18.83 -10.22 -1.98
C SER A 68 -19.45 -11.33 -2.82
N TYR A 69 -20.74 -11.64 -2.61
CA TYR A 69 -21.47 -12.61 -3.41
C TYR A 69 -21.47 -12.22 -4.88
N LYS A 70 -21.84 -10.98 -5.21
CA LYS A 70 -21.87 -10.50 -6.59
C LYS A 70 -20.51 -10.49 -7.27
N LYS A 71 -19.45 -10.10 -6.55
CA LYS A 71 -18.07 -10.14 -7.08
C LYS A 71 -17.64 -11.57 -7.42
N VAL A 72 -17.87 -12.52 -6.51
CA VAL A 72 -17.51 -13.93 -6.73
C VAL A 72 -18.39 -14.56 -7.81
N GLU A 73 -19.69 -14.28 -7.82
CA GLU A 73 -20.64 -14.73 -8.85
C GLU A 73 -20.19 -14.28 -10.25
N LYS A 74 -19.78 -13.02 -10.41
CA LYS A 74 -19.31 -12.47 -11.69
C LYS A 74 -18.07 -13.22 -12.21
N GLU A 75 -17.06 -13.42 -11.38
CA GLU A 75 -15.84 -14.12 -11.78
C GLU A 75 -16.06 -15.62 -12.03
N VAL A 76 -16.84 -16.29 -11.17
CA VAL A 76 -17.20 -17.70 -11.36
C VAL A 76 -18.02 -17.87 -12.64
N ALA A 77 -19.00 -16.99 -12.90
CA ALA A 77 -19.80 -17.02 -14.12
C ALA A 77 -18.94 -16.80 -15.37
N LYS A 78 -17.94 -15.92 -15.30
CA LYS A 78 -17.00 -15.68 -16.42
C LYS A 78 -16.20 -16.93 -16.76
N ILE A 79 -15.66 -17.61 -15.76
CA ILE A 79 -14.84 -18.83 -15.94
C ILE A 79 -15.71 -20.00 -16.40
N THR A 80 -16.83 -20.24 -15.72
CA THR A 80 -17.73 -21.35 -16.05
C THR A 80 -18.33 -21.25 -17.45
N LYS A 81 -18.66 -20.03 -17.93
CA LYS A 81 -19.08 -19.80 -19.33
C LYS A 81 -17.95 -20.11 -20.32
N ALA A 82 -16.73 -19.70 -20.02
CA ALA A 82 -15.57 -19.99 -20.88
C ALA A 82 -15.26 -21.50 -20.93
N ASP A 83 -15.41 -22.20 -19.81
CA ASP A 83 -15.20 -23.64 -19.73
C ASP A 83 -16.32 -24.42 -20.43
N LEU A 84 -17.58 -23.97 -20.32
CA LEU A 84 -18.71 -24.57 -21.03
C LEU A 84 -18.52 -24.56 -22.55
N GLY A 85 -17.84 -23.53 -23.09
CA GLY A 85 -17.48 -23.46 -24.50
C GLY A 85 -16.36 -24.43 -24.92
N LYS A 86 -15.54 -24.92 -23.97
CA LYS A 86 -14.40 -25.83 -24.22
C LYS A 86 -14.71 -27.30 -23.92
N LEU A 87 -15.71 -27.55 -23.07
CA LEU A 87 -16.06 -28.88 -22.60
C LEU A 87 -17.05 -29.55 -23.56
N ASP A 88 -16.73 -30.78 -23.96
CA ASP A 88 -17.66 -31.60 -24.74
C ASP A 88 -18.78 -32.14 -23.84
N LYS A 89 -20.04 -31.93 -24.25
CA LYS A 89 -21.25 -32.31 -23.50
C LYS A 89 -21.40 -33.83 -23.35
N ASN A 90 -20.80 -34.61 -24.26
CA ASN A 90 -20.86 -36.07 -24.24
C ASN A 90 -19.52 -36.73 -23.83
N GLY A 91 -18.54 -35.91 -23.41
CA GLY A 91 -17.22 -36.39 -23.04
C GLY A 91 -17.13 -36.95 -21.62
N PRO A 92 -15.92 -37.35 -21.18
CA PRO A 92 -15.68 -37.87 -19.82
C PRO A 92 -16.06 -36.86 -18.73
N LYS A 93 -16.03 -35.55 -19.04
CA LYS A 93 -16.31 -34.45 -18.11
C LYS A 93 -17.79 -34.05 -18.02
N LYS A 94 -18.71 -34.92 -18.44
CA LYS A 94 -20.15 -34.63 -18.47
C LYS A 94 -20.70 -34.17 -17.10
N SER A 95 -20.23 -34.77 -16.00
CA SER A 95 -20.66 -34.37 -14.66
C SER A 95 -20.33 -32.92 -14.30
N ILE A 96 -19.26 -32.36 -14.87
CA ILE A 96 -18.89 -30.95 -14.68
C ILE A 96 -19.84 -30.06 -15.47
N VAL A 97 -20.17 -30.45 -16.71
CA VAL A 97 -21.13 -29.73 -17.56
C VAL A 97 -22.51 -29.71 -16.93
N ASP A 98 -22.99 -30.85 -16.44
CA ASP A 98 -24.29 -30.97 -15.76
C ASP A 98 -24.35 -30.07 -14.50
N PHE A 99 -23.25 -30.01 -13.75
CA PHE A 99 -23.13 -29.14 -12.57
C PHE A 99 -23.15 -27.66 -12.94
N ILE A 100 -22.33 -27.23 -13.92
CA ILE A 100 -22.22 -25.83 -14.36
C ILE A 100 -23.53 -25.32 -14.98
N THR A 101 -24.28 -26.19 -15.65
CA THR A 101 -25.56 -25.83 -16.28
C THR A 101 -26.63 -25.50 -15.23
N SER A 102 -26.51 -26.09 -14.04
CA SER A 102 -27.46 -25.90 -12.94
C SER A 102 -27.12 -24.63 -12.15
N LYS A 103 -27.92 -23.58 -12.28
CA LYS A 103 -27.70 -22.30 -11.57
C LYS A 103 -27.70 -22.46 -10.04
N GLU A 104 -28.62 -23.25 -9.50
CA GLU A 104 -28.74 -23.49 -8.05
C GLU A 104 -27.45 -24.10 -7.47
N ASN A 105 -26.82 -25.02 -8.21
CA ASN A 105 -25.57 -25.64 -7.80
C ASN A 105 -24.41 -24.64 -7.74
N LEU A 106 -24.37 -23.67 -8.67
CA LEU A 106 -23.40 -22.57 -8.64
C LEU A 106 -23.65 -21.63 -7.46
N ASP A 107 -24.91 -21.33 -7.16
CA ASP A 107 -25.28 -20.51 -6.00
C ASP A 107 -24.87 -21.20 -4.68
N HIS A 108 -25.09 -22.52 -4.57
CA HIS A 108 -24.63 -23.33 -3.42
C HIS A 108 -23.09 -23.40 -3.33
N LEU A 109 -22.39 -23.47 -4.46
CA LEU A 109 -20.92 -23.46 -4.52
C LEU A 109 -20.35 -22.11 -4.02
N ILE A 110 -20.95 -20.99 -4.43
CA ILE A 110 -20.51 -19.65 -4.02
C ILE A 110 -20.83 -19.43 -2.54
N THR A 111 -22.07 -19.72 -2.12
CA THR A 111 -22.48 -19.56 -0.71
C THR A 111 -21.65 -20.42 0.23
N SER A 112 -21.37 -21.68 -0.10
CA SER A 112 -20.52 -22.56 0.72
C SER A 112 -19.09 -22.04 0.85
N LYS A 113 -18.54 -21.47 -0.24
CA LYS A 113 -17.22 -20.84 -0.20
C LYS A 113 -17.22 -19.58 0.69
N LEU A 114 -18.24 -18.74 0.59
CA LEU A 114 -18.37 -17.54 1.44
C LEU A 114 -18.60 -17.90 2.92
N ILE A 115 -19.39 -18.93 3.21
CA ILE A 115 -19.56 -19.42 4.58
C ILE A 115 -18.22 -19.93 5.14
N LYS A 116 -17.42 -20.61 4.32
CA LYS A 116 -16.07 -21.04 4.71
C LYS A 116 -15.14 -19.86 4.97
N THR A 117 -15.17 -18.81 4.16
CA THR A 117 -14.36 -17.60 4.41
C THR A 117 -14.80 -16.89 5.68
N ILE A 118 -16.11 -16.70 5.90
CA ILE A 118 -16.67 -16.13 7.14
C ILE A 118 -16.27 -16.93 8.37
N THR A 119 -16.36 -18.26 8.30
CA THR A 119 -15.96 -19.14 9.41
C THR A 119 -14.47 -18.97 9.73
N ASN A 120 -13.63 -18.81 8.71
CA ASN A 120 -12.19 -18.61 8.89
C ASN A 120 -11.83 -17.19 9.35
N THR A 121 -12.57 -16.15 8.93
CA THR A 121 -12.25 -14.73 9.19
C THR A 121 -12.93 -14.14 10.41
N ILE A 122 -14.10 -14.65 10.81
CA ILE A 122 -14.88 -14.12 11.94
C ILE A 122 -14.93 -15.14 13.09
N LEU A 123 -15.13 -16.43 12.79
CA LEU A 123 -15.39 -17.48 13.80
C LEU A 123 -14.12 -18.27 14.17
N HIS A 124 -13.13 -17.59 14.74
CA HIS A 124 -11.83 -18.20 15.08
C HIS A 124 -11.91 -19.17 16.26
N SER A 125 -12.71 -18.83 17.28
CA SER A 125 -12.88 -19.66 18.47
C SER A 125 -13.93 -20.76 18.25
N LYS A 126 -13.81 -21.85 19.01
CA LYS A 126 -14.82 -22.92 19.06
C LYS A 126 -16.16 -22.39 19.59
N ASP A 127 -16.11 -21.47 20.54
CA ASP A 127 -17.32 -20.87 21.14
C ASP A 127 -18.10 -20.04 20.12
N LEU A 128 -17.38 -19.25 19.32
CA LEU A 128 -17.97 -18.45 18.23
C LEU A 128 -18.58 -19.31 17.12
N LYS A 129 -18.15 -20.57 16.97
CA LYS A 129 -18.76 -21.50 16.00
C LYS A 129 -20.06 -22.12 16.52
N LEU A 130 -20.23 -22.20 17.83
CA LEU A 130 -21.47 -22.66 18.47
C LEU A 130 -22.48 -21.52 18.57
N ASP A 131 -21.99 -20.32 18.92
CA ASP A 131 -22.79 -19.11 19.03
C ASP A 131 -22.18 -17.98 18.18
N PRO A 132 -22.54 -17.89 16.89
CA PRO A 132 -22.01 -16.87 16.01
C PRO A 132 -22.56 -15.48 16.35
N PRO A 133 -21.76 -14.41 16.19
CA PRO A 133 -22.14 -13.07 16.59
C PRO A 133 -23.47 -12.57 16.03
N ALA A 134 -24.23 -11.82 16.84
CA ALA A 134 -25.55 -11.29 16.49
C ALA A 134 -25.57 -10.34 15.27
N PHE A 135 -24.42 -9.79 14.87
CA PHE A 135 -24.32 -8.96 13.66
C PHE A 135 -24.29 -9.77 12.36
N ILE A 136 -24.13 -11.09 12.42
CA ILE A 136 -24.27 -11.97 11.25
C ILE A 136 -25.76 -12.18 11.02
N SER A 137 -26.22 -12.01 9.78
CA SER A 137 -27.64 -12.18 9.44
C SER A 137 -28.15 -13.57 9.83
N ASN A 138 -29.42 -13.64 10.26
CA ASN A 138 -30.04 -14.88 10.73
C ASN A 138 -29.97 -15.99 9.67
N GLU A 139 -30.18 -15.65 8.39
CA GLU A 139 -30.09 -16.60 7.28
C GLU A 139 -28.70 -17.25 7.17
N ILE A 140 -27.63 -16.46 7.30
CA ILE A 140 -26.26 -16.98 7.21
C ILE A 140 -25.92 -17.76 8.46
N ARG A 141 -26.38 -17.32 9.62
CA ARG A 141 -26.24 -18.04 10.89
C ARG A 141 -26.86 -19.43 10.81
N ASP A 142 -28.08 -19.53 10.27
CA ASP A 142 -28.78 -20.80 10.13
C ASP A 142 -28.01 -21.73 9.19
N LYS A 143 -27.44 -21.24 8.09
CA LYS A 143 -26.59 -22.05 7.19
C LYS A 143 -25.28 -22.53 7.85
N ILE A 144 -24.72 -21.74 8.77
CA ILE A 144 -23.52 -22.10 9.53
C ILE A 144 -23.84 -23.21 10.54
N LEU A 145 -24.94 -23.09 11.28
CA LEU A 145 -25.33 -24.02 12.35
C LEU A 145 -25.95 -25.31 11.78
N ASN A 146 -26.74 -25.20 10.72
CA ASN A 146 -27.41 -26.34 10.09
C ASN A 146 -26.43 -27.14 9.25
N LYS A 147 -25.86 -28.18 9.86
CA LYS A 147 -24.98 -29.16 9.18
C LYS A 147 -25.68 -30.03 8.14
N ASN A 148 -26.97 -29.83 7.89
CA ASN A 148 -27.74 -30.55 6.87
C ASN A 148 -28.06 -29.68 5.65
N ASP A 149 -27.83 -28.37 5.72
CA ASP A 149 -28.10 -27.48 4.58
C ASP A 149 -27.08 -27.72 3.47
N ILE A 150 -27.50 -27.68 2.21
CA ILE A 150 -26.66 -27.92 1.02
C ILE A 150 -25.57 -26.86 0.90
N SER A 151 -25.83 -25.65 1.38
CA SER A 151 -24.89 -24.51 1.32
C SER A 151 -23.81 -24.59 2.40
N ASN A 152 -23.88 -25.51 3.36
CA ASN A 152 -22.83 -25.68 4.36
C ASN A 152 -21.56 -26.27 3.69
N PRO A 153 -20.35 -25.77 3.99
CA PRO A 153 -19.13 -26.22 3.30
C PRO A 153 -18.83 -27.72 3.48
N SER A 154 -19.22 -28.32 4.61
CA SER A 154 -19.01 -29.75 4.85
C SER A 154 -19.98 -30.62 4.06
N THR A 155 -21.26 -30.27 4.05
CA THR A 155 -22.30 -30.99 3.28
C THR A 155 -22.08 -30.84 1.79
N PHE A 156 -21.79 -29.63 1.32
CA PHE A 156 -21.50 -29.35 -0.08
C PHE A 156 -20.37 -30.26 -0.58
N PHE A 157 -19.29 -30.38 0.21
CA PHE A 157 -18.17 -31.24 -0.11
C PHE A 157 -18.55 -32.73 -0.14
N ILE A 158 -19.32 -33.22 0.84
CA ILE A 158 -19.76 -34.61 0.89
C ILE A 158 -20.67 -34.95 -0.30
N THR A 159 -21.62 -34.07 -0.62
CA THR A 159 -22.61 -34.29 -1.68
C THR A 159 -21.99 -34.24 -3.08
N HIS A 160 -21.15 -33.23 -3.37
CA HIS A 160 -20.68 -32.98 -4.73
C HIS A 160 -19.23 -33.38 -4.99
N CYS A 161 -18.34 -33.30 -3.99
CA CYS A 161 -16.89 -33.42 -4.19
C CYS A 161 -16.29 -34.75 -3.72
N GLN A 162 -16.83 -35.37 -2.66
CA GLN A 162 -16.23 -36.57 -2.05
C GLN A 162 -16.22 -37.77 -3.01
N ASN A 163 -17.32 -37.96 -3.74
CA ASN A 163 -17.49 -39.09 -4.64
C ASN A 163 -17.01 -38.80 -6.07
N ASN A 164 -16.93 -37.52 -6.47
CA ASN A 164 -16.55 -37.12 -7.82
C ASN A 164 -15.20 -36.39 -7.84
N LYS A 165 -14.12 -37.14 -8.13
CA LYS A 165 -12.75 -36.61 -8.19
C LYS A 165 -12.56 -35.56 -9.28
N GLU A 166 -13.23 -35.70 -10.42
CA GLU A 166 -13.10 -34.75 -11.53
C GLU A 166 -13.68 -33.39 -11.17
N LEU A 167 -14.85 -33.41 -10.54
CA LEU A 167 -15.57 -32.22 -10.10
C LEU A 167 -14.82 -31.53 -8.94
N ASN A 168 -14.24 -32.30 -8.01
CA ASN A 168 -13.37 -31.76 -6.97
C ASN A 168 -12.09 -31.10 -7.54
N ASN A 169 -11.47 -31.72 -8.54
CA ASN A 169 -10.30 -31.14 -9.23
C ASN A 169 -10.69 -29.86 -9.98
N TYR A 170 -11.87 -29.85 -10.62
CA TYR A 170 -12.41 -28.66 -11.28
C TYR A 170 -12.58 -27.50 -10.31
N PHE A 171 -13.25 -27.70 -9.17
CA PHE A 171 -13.40 -26.65 -8.16
C PHE A 171 -12.09 -26.21 -7.56
N SER A 172 -11.18 -27.15 -7.32
CA SER A 172 -9.84 -26.81 -6.82
C SER A 172 -9.10 -25.90 -7.80
N ASN A 173 -9.22 -26.15 -9.11
CA ASN A 173 -8.63 -25.29 -10.15
C ASN A 173 -9.37 -23.95 -10.28
N LEU A 174 -10.71 -23.95 -10.21
CA LEU A 174 -11.55 -22.75 -10.24
C LEU A 174 -11.14 -21.77 -9.15
N TRP A 175 -11.09 -22.24 -7.89
CA TRP A 175 -10.68 -21.41 -6.75
C TRP A 175 -9.20 -21.04 -6.78
N ASN A 176 -8.37 -21.79 -7.53
CA ASN A 176 -6.96 -21.49 -7.69
C ASN A 176 -6.62 -20.51 -8.82
N THR A 177 -7.62 -20.10 -9.61
CA THR A 177 -7.43 -19.12 -10.68
C THR A 177 -7.03 -17.77 -10.10
N LYS A 178 -6.04 -17.08 -10.70
CA LYS A 178 -5.51 -15.79 -10.20
C LYS A 178 -6.61 -14.75 -9.94
N ALA A 179 -7.56 -14.61 -10.87
CA ALA A 179 -8.69 -13.69 -10.76
C ALA A 179 -9.54 -13.98 -9.52
N VAL A 180 -9.96 -15.24 -9.35
CA VAL A 180 -10.78 -15.68 -8.22
C VAL A 180 -10.02 -15.57 -6.89
N LYS A 181 -8.72 -15.90 -6.86
CA LYS A 181 -7.88 -15.73 -5.67
C LYS A 181 -7.81 -14.28 -5.21
N SER A 182 -7.61 -13.34 -6.14
CA SER A 182 -7.55 -11.90 -5.82
C SER A 182 -8.87 -11.42 -5.21
N VAL A 183 -10.00 -11.78 -5.84
CA VAL A 183 -11.33 -11.43 -5.33
C VAL A 183 -11.57 -12.06 -3.95
N LEU A 184 -11.21 -13.32 -3.75
CA LEU A 184 -11.36 -13.98 -2.44
C LEU A 184 -10.52 -13.30 -1.34
N GLN A 185 -9.31 -12.85 -1.66
CA GLN A 185 -8.46 -12.11 -0.70
C GLN A 185 -9.09 -10.75 -0.32
N GLU A 186 -9.67 -10.04 -1.27
CA GLU A 186 -10.44 -8.81 -0.98
C GLU A 186 -11.67 -9.10 -0.11
N VAL A 187 -12.39 -10.19 -0.41
CA VAL A 187 -13.58 -10.61 0.35
C VAL A 187 -13.18 -10.97 1.78
N GLU A 188 -12.11 -11.75 1.97
CA GLU A 188 -11.58 -12.08 3.30
C GLU A 188 -11.20 -10.82 4.08
N TRP A 189 -10.51 -9.87 3.43
CA TRP A 189 -10.17 -8.58 4.05
C TRP A 189 -11.42 -7.78 4.44
N SER A 190 -12.45 -7.77 3.58
CA SER A 190 -13.71 -7.09 3.87
C SER A 190 -14.40 -7.64 5.12
N PHE A 191 -14.38 -8.96 5.32
CA PHE A 191 -14.92 -9.58 6.53
C PHE A 191 -14.06 -9.32 7.77
N LYS A 192 -12.72 -9.24 7.62
CA LYS A 192 -11.83 -8.80 8.70
C LYS A 192 -12.13 -7.36 9.14
N LEU A 193 -12.41 -6.47 8.18
CA LEU A 193 -12.83 -5.09 8.48
C LEU A 193 -14.15 -5.03 9.26
N VAL A 194 -15.11 -5.89 8.92
CA VAL A 194 -16.40 -5.98 9.63
C VAL A 194 -16.23 -6.55 11.05
N ARG A 195 -15.39 -7.59 11.23
CA ARG A 195 -15.06 -8.15 12.55
C ARG A 195 -14.62 -7.06 13.51
N GLY A 196 -13.79 -6.14 13.02
CA GLY A 196 -13.11 -5.14 13.85
C GLY A 196 -11.78 -5.70 14.34
N ASN A 197 -11.23 -5.05 15.38
CA ASN A 197 -10.04 -5.49 16.13
C ASN A 197 -8.91 -6.08 15.25
N LEU A 198 -8.51 -5.35 14.21
CA LEU A 198 -7.45 -5.81 13.31
C LEU A 198 -6.11 -5.86 14.06
N THR A 199 -5.46 -7.01 14.01
CA THR A 199 -4.11 -7.18 14.56
C THR A 199 -3.08 -6.46 13.68
N ILE A 200 -1.95 -6.06 14.28
CA ILE A 200 -0.84 -5.45 13.55
C ILE A 200 -0.35 -6.38 12.42
N GLN A 201 -0.23 -7.68 12.74
CA GLN A 201 0.16 -8.71 11.76
C GLN A 201 -0.81 -8.77 10.56
N GLU A 202 -2.12 -8.68 10.79
CA GLU A 202 -3.10 -8.65 9.70
C GLU A 202 -2.96 -7.40 8.83
N LYS A 203 -2.71 -6.24 9.44
CA LYS A 203 -2.44 -5.00 8.70
C LYS A 203 -1.16 -5.13 7.86
N ASP A 204 -0.08 -5.66 8.44
CA ASP A 204 1.20 -5.82 7.74
C ASP A 204 1.12 -6.84 6.60
N THR A 205 0.42 -7.97 6.80
CA THR A 205 0.19 -8.94 5.72
C THR A 205 -0.57 -8.31 4.55
N ARG A 206 -1.56 -7.44 4.82
CA ARG A 206 -2.26 -6.71 3.77
C ARG A 206 -1.37 -5.70 3.07
N LYS A 207 -0.53 -4.95 3.80
CA LYS A 207 0.45 -4.03 3.23
C LYS A 207 1.40 -4.75 2.28
N LYS A 208 1.94 -5.91 2.69
CA LYS A 208 2.81 -6.76 1.85
C LYS A 208 2.13 -7.24 0.57
N ILE A 209 0.82 -7.50 0.61
CA ILE A 209 0.06 -7.97 -0.55
C ILE A 209 -0.34 -6.81 -1.48
N THR A 210 -0.60 -5.62 -0.93
CA THR A 210 -1.20 -4.49 -1.68
C THR A 210 -0.17 -3.44 -2.09
N GLY A 211 1.03 -3.43 -1.49
CA GLY A 211 2.10 -2.47 -1.78
C GLY A 211 1.82 -1.03 -1.29
N LYS A 212 0.60 -0.74 -0.81
CA LYS A 212 0.18 0.59 -0.33
C LYS A 212 -0.29 0.50 1.12
N ASP A 213 -0.06 1.58 1.88
CA ASP A 213 -0.74 1.78 3.15
C ASP A 213 -2.26 1.81 2.94
N VAL A 214 -3.01 1.31 3.93
CA VAL A 214 -4.47 1.21 3.87
C VAL A 214 -5.08 2.63 3.96
N GLU A 215 -5.01 3.38 2.88
CA GLU A 215 -5.99 4.40 2.54
C GLU A 215 -7.25 3.63 2.13
N ALA A 216 -8.14 3.41 3.10
CA ALA A 216 -9.45 2.85 2.79
C ALA A 216 -10.28 3.96 2.15
N ASP A 217 -10.20 4.06 0.83
CA ASP A 217 -11.09 4.91 0.05
C ASP A 217 -12.54 4.61 0.42
N SER A 218 -13.18 5.64 0.94
CA SER A 218 -14.62 5.73 1.11
C SER A 218 -15.20 6.22 -0.21
N ASP A 219 -15.90 5.31 -0.92
CA ASP A 219 -16.61 5.47 -2.20
C ASP A 219 -15.72 5.50 -3.46
N GLY A 220 -16.16 5.05 -4.65
CA GLY A 220 -17.53 4.81 -5.09
C GLY A 220 -17.65 3.77 -6.21
N GLU A 221 -18.86 3.69 -6.74
CA GLU A 221 -19.26 2.80 -7.81
C GLU A 221 -18.29 2.83 -9.00
N VAL A 222 -18.04 1.64 -9.55
CA VAL A 222 -17.36 1.43 -10.81
C VAL A 222 -18.15 2.08 -11.95
N ASN A 223 -17.84 3.33 -12.24
CA ASN A 223 -17.84 3.80 -13.61
C ASN A 223 -16.39 3.94 -14.08
N ASP A 224 -16.17 3.26 -15.19
CA ASP A 224 -15.04 3.33 -16.09
C ASP A 224 -14.85 4.79 -16.55
N ASP A 225 -13.68 5.37 -16.32
CA ASP A 225 -12.89 6.24 -17.22
C ASP A 225 -12.07 7.33 -16.48
N SER A 226 -10.79 7.41 -16.90
CA SER A 226 -9.80 8.49 -16.82
C SER A 226 -9.15 8.98 -15.49
N SER A 227 -7.85 8.67 -15.40
CA SER A 227 -6.68 9.55 -15.18
C SER A 227 -6.74 10.75 -14.22
N SER A 228 -5.88 10.72 -13.19
CA SER A 228 -5.15 11.91 -12.69
C SER A 228 -3.92 11.48 -11.91
N ASP A 229 -2.76 11.86 -12.44
CA ASP A 229 -1.45 11.90 -11.76
C ASP A 229 -1.51 12.79 -10.50
N SER A 230 -0.88 12.32 -9.42
CA SER A 230 -0.35 13.20 -8.38
C SER A 230 0.77 12.48 -7.63
N ASP A 231 2.01 12.77 -8.05
CA ASP A 231 3.23 12.42 -7.36
C ASP A 231 3.32 13.15 -6.02
N ASN A 232 3.46 12.40 -4.92
CA ASN A 232 3.93 12.94 -3.65
C ASN A 232 4.77 11.88 -2.92
N GLU A 233 6.06 11.84 -3.28
CA GLU A 233 7.10 11.11 -2.54
C GLU A 233 7.54 11.95 -1.34
N GLY A 234 7.27 11.43 -0.13
CA GLY A 234 7.59 12.05 1.14
C GLY A 234 8.04 10.99 2.14
N ASP A 235 9.27 10.52 1.95
CA ASP A 235 10.05 9.78 2.93
C ASP A 235 10.13 10.58 4.24
N SER A 236 9.65 10.01 5.34
CA SER A 236 9.82 10.56 6.68
C SER A 236 10.05 9.44 7.68
N GLU A 237 11.32 9.33 8.06
CA GLU A 237 11.80 8.67 9.26
C GLU A 237 11.06 9.27 10.48
N ASP A 238 10.28 8.42 11.17
CA ASP A 238 9.54 8.76 12.39
C ASP A 238 10.51 8.86 13.58
N GLU A 239 11.14 10.03 13.73
CA GLU A 239 11.64 10.52 15.00
C GLU A 239 10.60 11.50 15.58
N GLY A 240 10.06 11.13 16.73
CA GLY A 240 8.92 11.77 17.35
C GLY A 240 9.09 13.28 17.53
N THR A 241 8.30 14.04 16.78
CA THR A 241 8.07 15.46 17.05
C THR A 241 6.60 15.83 16.84
N ASP A 242 5.95 16.12 17.96
CA ASP A 242 4.64 16.74 18.11
C ASP A 242 4.58 18.03 17.26
N SER A 243 3.81 18.00 16.17
CA SER A 243 3.50 19.18 15.37
C SER A 243 1.98 19.31 15.21
N ASP A 244 1.45 20.31 15.92
CA ASP A 244 0.08 20.80 15.83
C ASP A 244 -0.23 21.23 14.38
N ILE A 245 -0.97 20.39 13.65
CA ILE A 245 -1.61 20.77 12.40
C ILE A 245 -2.99 21.35 12.74
N GLU A 246 -3.09 22.69 12.73
CA GLU A 246 -4.36 23.40 12.78
C GLU A 246 -5.13 23.20 11.46
N MET A 247 -6.23 22.46 11.50
CA MET A 247 -7.23 22.46 10.43
C MET A 247 -8.18 23.66 10.60
N ASN A 248 -8.49 24.33 9.49
CA ASN A 248 -9.39 25.48 9.41
C ASN A 248 -10.84 25.06 9.77
N PRO A 249 -11.57 25.79 10.63
CA PRO A 249 -12.96 25.49 11.01
C PRO A 249 -13.96 25.37 9.83
N GLU A 250 -13.64 25.93 8.67
CA GLU A 250 -14.50 25.91 7.49
C GLU A 250 -14.60 24.52 6.85
N ASP A 251 -13.55 23.70 6.94
CA ASP A 251 -13.58 22.31 6.46
C ASP A 251 -14.48 21.44 7.32
N LEU A 252 -14.66 21.80 8.60
CA LEU A 252 -15.53 21.10 9.55
C LEU A 252 -17.02 21.40 9.30
N ASP A 253 -17.34 22.64 8.91
CA ASP A 253 -18.72 23.06 8.65
C ASP A 253 -19.28 22.48 7.35
N LYS A 254 -18.43 22.20 6.35
CA LYS A 254 -18.82 21.48 5.12
C LYS A 254 -19.41 20.09 5.39
N PHE A 255 -18.97 19.41 6.45
CA PHE A 255 -19.53 18.11 6.85
C PHE A 255 -20.85 18.21 7.62
N ALA A 256 -21.09 19.32 8.33
CA ALA A 256 -22.35 19.55 9.05
C ALA A 256 -23.52 19.91 8.11
N ILE A 257 -23.21 20.53 6.97
CA ILE A 257 -24.20 20.97 5.97
C ILE A 257 -24.84 19.75 5.25
N TYR A 258 -24.06 18.68 5.03
CA TYR A 258 -24.55 17.50 4.32
C TYR A 258 -25.53 16.64 5.15
N GLU A 259 -25.58 16.82 6.47
CA GLU A 259 -26.53 16.12 7.37
C GLU A 259 -27.87 16.86 7.49
N ASN A 260 -27.91 18.16 7.18
CA ASN A 260 -29.10 19.01 7.28
C ASN A 260 -29.84 19.24 5.94
N SER A 261 -29.33 18.71 4.83
CA SER A 261 -29.91 18.86 3.49
C SER A 261 -30.79 17.67 3.10
N ASP A 262 -31.88 17.45 3.83
CA ASP A 262 -33.00 16.62 3.39
C ASP A 262 -34.30 17.41 3.59
N GLY A 263 -34.91 17.91 2.50
CA GLY A 263 -36.33 18.29 2.49
C GLY A 263 -36.70 19.70 2.00
N ALA A 264 -36.28 20.10 0.80
CA ALA A 264 -37.04 21.07 0.01
C ALA A 264 -36.87 20.78 -1.49
N SER A 265 -38.01 20.52 -2.14
CA SER A 265 -38.16 20.35 -3.58
C SER A 265 -38.00 21.71 -4.27
N GLU A 266 -36.96 21.89 -5.08
CA GLU A 266 -37.01 22.82 -6.21
C GLU A 266 -36.06 22.32 -7.31
N GLU A 267 -36.63 21.99 -8.47
CA GLU A 267 -35.90 21.60 -9.66
C GLU A 267 -35.21 22.85 -10.25
N GLU A 268 -33.92 23.03 -9.96
CA GLU A 268 -33.12 24.08 -10.61
C GLU A 268 -32.42 23.48 -11.84
N GLN A 269 -32.95 23.84 -13.01
CA GLN A 269 -32.38 23.51 -14.32
C GLN A 269 -31.03 24.21 -14.49
N PHE A 270 -29.97 23.44 -14.71
CA PHE A 270 -28.68 23.98 -15.15
C PHE A 270 -28.80 24.44 -16.61
N GLU A 271 -28.83 25.76 -16.83
CA GLU A 271 -28.73 26.36 -18.16
C GLU A 271 -27.25 26.38 -18.60
N ILE A 272 -26.96 25.71 -19.71
CA ILE A 272 -25.65 25.71 -20.37
C ILE A 272 -25.50 27.05 -21.10
N ASP A 273 -24.43 27.80 -20.82
CA ASP A 273 -24.13 29.08 -21.46
C ASP A 273 -23.93 28.89 -22.98
N PRO A 274 -24.79 29.45 -23.84
CA PRO A 274 -24.70 29.29 -25.29
C PRO A 274 -23.50 30.00 -25.93
N ASN A 275 -22.74 30.80 -25.16
CA ASN A 275 -21.65 31.62 -25.69
C ASN A 275 -20.24 31.00 -25.52
N VAL A 276 -20.15 29.74 -25.07
CA VAL A 276 -18.89 29.01 -24.95
C VAL A 276 -18.85 27.88 -26.00
N ASN A 277 -17.92 27.98 -26.95
CA ASN A 277 -17.69 26.94 -27.97
C ASN A 277 -16.76 25.86 -27.40
N TYR A 278 -17.34 24.78 -26.88
CA TYR A 278 -16.62 23.67 -26.23
C TYR A 278 -15.84 22.75 -27.20
N ASN A 279 -15.87 23.00 -28.51
CA ASN A 279 -15.18 22.17 -29.50
C ASN A 279 -13.70 22.52 -29.74
N GLU A 280 -13.16 23.61 -29.18
CA GLU A 280 -11.78 24.06 -29.48
C GLU A 280 -10.71 23.60 -28.47
N ILE A 281 -11.07 22.80 -27.44
CA ILE A 281 -10.17 22.47 -26.31
C ILE A 281 -9.76 20.97 -26.28
N THR A 282 -10.18 20.14 -27.23
CA THR A 282 -10.11 18.66 -27.10
C THR A 282 -9.30 17.89 -28.16
N ASP A 283 -8.36 18.50 -28.89
CA ASP A 283 -7.48 17.74 -29.80
C ASP A 283 -5.99 17.99 -29.51
N GLU A 284 -5.42 17.22 -28.58
CA GLU A 284 -3.99 16.86 -28.61
C GLU A 284 -3.76 15.50 -27.89
N GLU A 285 -3.68 14.43 -28.69
CA GLU A 285 -3.31 13.08 -28.25
C GLU A 285 -1.82 12.97 -27.92
N PRO A 286 -1.44 12.07 -26.98
CA PRO A 286 -0.31 11.21 -27.28
C PRO A 286 -0.51 9.71 -26.99
N SER A 287 0.07 8.95 -27.91
CA SER A 287 0.16 7.49 -28.09
C SER A 287 0.89 6.72 -26.96
N ALA A 288 0.16 5.74 -26.40
CA ALA A 288 0.48 4.33 -26.16
C ALA A 288 1.91 3.84 -25.80
N ASP A 289 1.96 3.17 -24.64
CA ASP A 289 2.63 1.89 -24.31
C ASP A 289 4.18 1.87 -24.16
N GLU A 290 4.81 1.15 -23.22
CA GLU A 290 4.39 0.29 -22.10
C GLU A 290 5.66 0.00 -21.25
N VAL A 291 5.45 -0.02 -19.92
CA VAL A 291 5.93 -0.95 -18.87
C VAL A 291 7.42 -1.20 -18.51
N SER A 292 7.64 -0.98 -17.20
CA SER A 292 8.35 -1.81 -16.20
C SER A 292 9.83 -2.14 -16.38
N ASP A 293 10.66 -1.89 -15.35
CA ASP A 293 10.75 -2.81 -14.20
C ASP A 293 11.58 -2.20 -13.06
N VAL A 294 11.25 -2.60 -11.84
CA VAL A 294 11.98 -2.27 -10.61
C VAL A 294 12.70 -3.55 -10.21
N GLU A 295 14.03 -3.55 -10.17
CA GLU A 295 14.75 -4.54 -9.36
C GLU A 295 16.08 -3.99 -8.85
N SER A 296 16.39 -4.50 -7.65
CA SER A 296 17.70 -4.55 -7.00
C SER A 296 18.00 -3.27 -6.20
N GLU A 297 18.46 -3.29 -4.97
CA GLU A 297 19.42 -4.16 -4.26
C GLU A 297 19.03 -4.10 -2.75
N ASP A 298 19.40 -5.00 -1.84
CA ASP A 298 20.80 -5.10 -1.50
C ASP A 298 21.26 -6.38 -0.81
N SER A 299 22.44 -6.75 -1.31
CA SER A 299 23.31 -7.85 -0.97
C SER A 299 24.23 -7.40 0.17
N PHE A 300 23.70 -7.35 1.40
CA PHE A 300 24.52 -7.09 2.59
C PHE A 300 25.01 -8.41 3.21
N PHE A 301 25.97 -9.08 2.58
CA PHE A 301 26.97 -9.93 3.27
C PHE A 301 28.01 -10.39 2.22
N GLU A 302 29.05 -9.58 2.06
CA GLU A 302 30.36 -10.06 1.60
C GLU A 302 31.00 -10.81 2.76
N GLU A 303 31.39 -12.07 2.56
CA GLU A 303 32.40 -12.71 3.39
C GLU A 303 33.41 -13.46 2.53
N ASP A 304 34.67 -13.12 2.78
CA ASP A 304 35.89 -13.57 2.13
C ASP A 304 36.00 -15.10 2.01
N GLN A 305 36.30 -15.60 0.80
CA GLN A 305 37.06 -16.85 0.67
C GLN A 305 38.15 -16.76 -0.41
N GLU A 306 39.35 -17.05 0.08
CA GLU A 306 40.66 -16.97 -0.54
C GLU A 306 40.80 -17.73 -1.86
N LYS A 307 41.56 -17.12 -2.79
CA LYS A 307 42.05 -17.74 -4.03
C LYS A 307 42.98 -18.91 -3.71
N LYS A 308 42.57 -20.12 -4.10
CA LYS A 308 43.49 -21.27 -4.28
C LYS A 308 43.75 -21.51 -5.76
N GLU A 309 44.95 -21.18 -6.20
CA GLU A 309 45.50 -21.54 -7.50
C GLU A 309 45.66 -23.06 -7.62
N LYS A 310 45.11 -23.67 -8.67
CA LYS A 310 45.38 -25.07 -9.03
C LYS A 310 46.33 -25.12 -10.22
N LYS A 311 47.49 -25.76 -9.99
CA LYS A 311 48.56 -25.98 -10.98
C LYS A 311 48.13 -27.03 -12.01
N GLU A 312 48.46 -26.78 -13.28
CA GLU A 312 48.31 -27.74 -14.38
C GLU A 312 49.42 -28.80 -14.33
N HIS A 313 49.06 -30.07 -14.47
CA HIS A 313 50.01 -31.18 -14.63
C HIS A 313 49.86 -31.79 -16.04
N ASN A 314 50.96 -31.80 -16.80
CA ASN A 314 51.08 -32.48 -18.08
C ASN A 314 51.31 -33.98 -17.87
N LEU A 315 50.32 -34.82 -18.21
CA LEU A 315 50.49 -36.27 -18.30
C LEU A 315 50.48 -36.70 -19.79
N PRO A 316 51.41 -37.59 -20.21
CA PRO A 316 51.47 -38.07 -21.59
C PRO A 316 50.33 -39.05 -21.91
N GLN A 317 49.81 -38.98 -23.15
CA GLN A 317 48.75 -39.86 -23.67
C GLN A 317 49.28 -41.28 -23.88
N LEU A 318 48.59 -42.27 -23.32
CA LEU A 318 48.88 -43.69 -23.52
C LEU A 318 48.24 -44.16 -24.83
N ALA A 319 49.07 -44.49 -25.82
CA ALA A 319 48.63 -45.23 -27.00
C ALA A 319 48.52 -46.72 -26.63
N SER A 320 47.33 -47.30 -26.78
CA SER A 320 47.18 -48.76 -26.87
C SER A 320 45.89 -49.11 -27.61
N GLY A 321 46.05 -49.71 -28.78
CA GLY A 321 44.96 -50.32 -29.52
C GLY A 321 44.74 -51.77 -29.07
N TYR A 322 43.48 -52.20 -29.13
CA TYR A 322 43.15 -53.62 -29.29
C TYR A 322 41.79 -53.74 -29.99
N PHE A 323 41.82 -54.25 -31.22
CA PHE A 323 40.66 -54.75 -31.95
C PHE A 323 40.45 -56.21 -31.54
N SER A 324 39.24 -56.55 -31.10
CA SER A 324 38.79 -57.94 -31.00
C SER A 324 37.56 -58.08 -31.91
N GLY A 325 37.74 -58.82 -33.00
CA GLY A 325 36.67 -59.18 -33.92
C GLY A 325 35.97 -60.48 -33.51
N GLY A 326 34.69 -60.58 -33.86
CA GLY A 326 33.96 -61.84 -33.87
C GLY A 326 32.48 -61.68 -34.23
N SER A 327 32.07 -62.35 -35.33
CA SER A 327 30.70 -62.75 -35.71
C SER A 327 29.79 -61.60 -36.24
N ASP A 328 29.48 -61.48 -37.53
CA ASP A 328 28.72 -62.34 -38.47
C ASP A 328 27.18 -62.22 -38.33
N ASP A 329 26.55 -62.06 -39.50
CA ASP A 329 25.14 -62.09 -39.91
C ASP A 329 24.14 -60.93 -39.66
N GLU A 330 23.79 -60.33 -40.81
CA GLU A 330 22.46 -60.06 -41.39
C GLU A 330 21.45 -59.07 -40.74
N ASP A 331 21.01 -58.14 -41.61
CA ASP A 331 19.78 -57.35 -41.62
C ASP A 331 19.46 -56.42 -40.43
N ASP A 332 19.86 -55.16 -40.56
CA ASP A 332 19.08 -54.05 -40.00
C ASP A 332 19.09 -52.86 -40.98
N PHE A 333 17.97 -52.70 -41.70
CA PHE A 333 17.69 -51.56 -42.56
C PHE A 333 17.49 -50.34 -41.66
N ASP A 334 18.56 -49.58 -41.41
CA ASP A 334 18.53 -48.34 -40.64
C ASP A 334 17.97 -47.18 -41.49
N PRO A 335 16.75 -46.67 -41.24
CA PRO A 335 16.19 -45.52 -41.94
C PRO A 335 16.98 -44.21 -41.71
N ASP A 336 17.93 -44.16 -40.78
CA ASP A 336 18.83 -43.01 -40.56
C ASP A 336 20.05 -42.97 -41.51
N ALA A 337 20.17 -43.94 -42.43
CA ALA A 337 21.21 -43.97 -43.46
C ALA A 337 20.85 -43.18 -44.74
N ASP A 338 19.66 -42.56 -44.82
CA ASP A 338 19.25 -41.79 -46.00
C ASP A 338 20.02 -40.45 -46.10
N LYS A 339 20.86 -40.34 -47.13
CA LYS A 339 21.71 -39.14 -47.39
C LYS A 339 20.88 -37.86 -47.52
N VAL A 340 19.65 -37.97 -48.02
CA VAL A 340 18.75 -36.84 -48.22
C VAL A 340 18.30 -36.23 -46.87
N VAL A 341 18.07 -37.07 -45.87
CA VAL A 341 17.68 -36.66 -44.50
C VAL A 341 18.86 -36.03 -43.74
N LYS A 342 20.08 -36.53 -43.94
CA LYS A 342 21.30 -35.96 -43.35
C LYS A 342 21.63 -34.58 -43.91
N GLU A 343 21.47 -34.34 -45.21
CA GLU A 343 21.71 -33.01 -45.79
C GLU A 343 20.68 -31.97 -45.30
N ALA A 344 19.42 -32.36 -45.10
CA ALA A 344 18.39 -31.48 -44.55
C ALA A 344 18.57 -31.15 -43.04
N THR A 345 19.16 -32.06 -42.27
CA THR A 345 19.31 -31.94 -40.81
C THR A 345 20.68 -31.43 -40.34
N THR A 346 21.68 -31.32 -41.23
CA THR A 346 23.07 -30.96 -40.87
C THR A 346 23.40 -29.48 -40.97
N GLN A 347 22.51 -28.60 -41.43
CA GLN A 347 22.73 -27.15 -41.37
C GLN A 347 22.58 -26.61 -39.93
N ARG A 348 23.55 -26.96 -39.08
CA ARG A 348 23.72 -26.40 -37.73
C ARG A 348 23.91 -24.89 -37.86
N LYS A 349 22.88 -24.13 -37.49
CA LYS A 349 23.01 -22.70 -37.22
C LYS A 349 24.13 -22.50 -36.20
N ASN A 350 25.19 -21.79 -36.60
CA ASN A 350 26.33 -21.51 -35.77
C ASN A 350 25.86 -20.66 -34.58
N ARG A 351 25.52 -21.32 -33.46
CA ARG A 351 25.01 -20.65 -32.27
C ARG A 351 26.14 -19.78 -31.75
N ARG A 352 25.96 -18.46 -31.87
CA ARG A 352 26.93 -17.46 -31.43
C ARG A 352 27.45 -17.84 -30.03
N GLY A 353 28.77 -17.96 -29.91
CA GLY A 353 29.43 -18.46 -28.71
C GLY A 353 29.10 -17.63 -27.47
N GLN A 354 29.33 -18.21 -26.29
CA GLN A 354 28.93 -17.63 -25.00
C GLN A 354 29.43 -16.19 -24.82
N ARG A 355 30.67 -15.88 -25.21
CA ARG A 355 31.23 -14.52 -25.13
C ARG A 355 30.45 -13.49 -25.94
N ALA A 356 29.97 -13.88 -27.12
CA ALA A 356 29.20 -12.97 -27.96
C ALA A 356 27.73 -12.87 -27.50
N ARG A 357 27.20 -13.88 -26.81
CA ARG A 357 25.92 -13.76 -26.10
C ARG A 357 26.03 -12.82 -24.90
N GLN A 358 27.09 -12.95 -24.10
CA GLN A 358 27.41 -12.04 -23.01
C GLN A 358 27.57 -10.60 -23.51
N LYS A 359 28.25 -10.38 -24.65
CA LYS A 359 28.39 -9.04 -25.24
C LYS A 359 27.05 -8.44 -25.66
N ILE A 360 26.13 -9.24 -26.23
CA ILE A 360 24.79 -8.77 -26.60
C ILE A 360 23.96 -8.45 -25.35
N TRP A 361 24.06 -9.26 -24.30
CA TRP A 361 23.39 -8.99 -23.04
C TRP A 361 23.94 -7.74 -22.34
N ALA A 362 25.26 -7.56 -22.32
CA ALA A 362 25.87 -6.34 -21.78
C ALA A 362 25.51 -5.08 -22.58
N LEU A 363 25.33 -5.18 -23.91
CA LEU A 363 24.85 -4.07 -24.74
C LEU A 363 23.36 -3.77 -24.53
N LYS A 364 22.54 -4.79 -24.25
CA LYS A 364 21.09 -4.64 -24.06
C LYS A 364 20.69 -4.21 -22.64
N TYR A 365 21.40 -4.73 -21.64
CA TYR A 365 21.03 -4.64 -20.22
C TYR A 365 22.19 -4.22 -19.32
N GLY A 366 23.38 -3.96 -19.88
CA GLY A 366 24.51 -3.45 -19.11
C GLY A 366 24.48 -1.94 -18.97
N LYS A 367 25.57 -1.37 -18.43
CA LYS A 367 25.73 0.07 -18.16
C LYS A 367 25.58 0.97 -19.40
N GLU A 368 25.74 0.40 -20.60
CA GLU A 368 25.54 1.13 -21.85
C GLU A 368 24.11 1.10 -22.39
N ALA A 369 23.20 0.39 -21.72
CA ALA A 369 21.81 0.33 -22.13
C ALA A 369 21.18 1.72 -22.10
N LYS A 370 20.30 1.98 -23.08
CA LYS A 370 19.72 3.32 -23.29
C LYS A 370 18.94 3.82 -22.08
N HIS A 371 18.24 2.95 -21.36
CA HIS A 371 17.51 3.29 -20.13
C HIS A 371 18.47 3.66 -18.99
N VAL A 372 19.50 2.84 -18.73
CA VAL A 372 20.51 3.14 -17.70
C VAL A 372 21.26 4.45 -17.98
N LYS A 373 21.64 4.70 -19.24
CA LYS A 373 22.27 5.97 -19.63
C LYS A 373 21.32 7.16 -19.48
N SER A 374 20.03 6.98 -19.78
CA SER A 374 19.00 8.01 -19.63
C SER A 374 18.76 8.36 -18.16
N GLU A 375 18.70 7.34 -17.30
CA GLU A 375 18.52 7.51 -15.86
C GLU A 375 19.72 8.20 -15.20
N GLN A 376 20.95 7.80 -15.56
CA GLN A 376 22.16 8.48 -15.10
C GLN A 376 22.23 9.94 -15.57
N ALA A 377 21.79 10.24 -16.79
CA ALA A 377 21.71 11.61 -17.29
C ALA A 377 20.64 12.43 -16.56
N ALA A 378 19.48 11.83 -16.27
CA ALA A 378 18.40 12.47 -15.50
C ALA A 378 18.87 12.81 -14.08
N LEU A 379 19.48 11.85 -13.37
CA LEU A 379 20.04 12.07 -12.03
C LEU A 379 21.17 13.11 -12.03
N ALA A 380 22.00 13.15 -13.07
CA ALA A 380 23.03 14.18 -13.21
C ALA A 380 22.41 15.57 -13.44
N SER A 381 21.37 15.66 -14.27
CA SER A 381 20.66 16.92 -14.52
C SER A 381 19.90 17.43 -13.29
N GLU A 382 19.26 16.55 -12.52
CA GLU A 382 18.59 16.89 -11.27
C GLU A 382 19.60 17.39 -10.22
N ARG A 383 20.78 16.77 -10.16
CA ARG A 383 21.87 17.23 -9.30
C ARG A 383 22.36 18.61 -9.69
N GLU A 384 22.50 18.89 -10.98
CA GLU A 384 22.91 20.21 -11.48
C GLU A 384 21.85 21.29 -11.21
N ILE A 385 20.56 20.96 -11.35
CA ILE A 385 19.45 21.86 -11.01
C ILE A 385 19.46 22.19 -9.51
N ARG A 386 19.61 21.18 -8.65
CA ARG A 386 19.69 21.34 -7.19
C ARG A 386 20.89 22.20 -6.78
N GLN A 387 22.03 22.05 -7.46
CA GLN A 387 23.21 22.89 -7.23
C GLN A 387 22.96 24.34 -7.65
N LYS A 388 22.39 24.58 -8.84
CA LYS A 388 22.06 25.93 -9.32
C LYS A 388 21.06 26.62 -8.41
N GLU A 389 20.02 25.92 -7.94
CA GLU A 389 19.04 26.49 -7.01
C GLU A 389 19.70 26.87 -5.66
N TYR A 390 20.62 26.04 -5.17
CA TYR A 390 21.40 26.35 -3.98
C TYR A 390 22.29 27.58 -4.17
N GLU A 391 22.99 27.67 -5.30
CA GLU A 391 23.83 28.82 -5.66
C GLU A 391 23.00 30.11 -5.79
N GLU A 392 21.81 30.05 -6.41
CA GLU A 392 20.89 31.19 -6.49
C GLU A 392 20.39 31.63 -5.11
N ARG A 393 20.08 30.65 -4.24
CA ARG A 393 19.65 30.93 -2.86
C ARG A 393 20.76 31.58 -2.04
N CYS A 394 22.01 31.14 -2.24
CA CYS A 394 23.19 31.76 -1.64
C CYS A 394 23.42 33.18 -2.19
N ARG A 395 23.38 33.36 -3.51
CA ARG A 395 23.53 34.67 -4.17
C ARG A 395 22.46 35.67 -3.71
N LYS A 396 21.22 35.21 -3.53
CA LYS A 396 20.12 36.06 -3.02
C LYS A 396 20.33 36.47 -1.56
N ARG A 397 20.87 35.58 -0.72
CA ARG A 397 21.27 35.92 0.66
C ARG A 397 22.44 36.91 0.68
N GLU A 398 23.44 36.71 -0.17
CA GLU A 398 24.59 37.62 -0.27
C GLU A 398 24.19 39.01 -0.78
N LEU A 399 23.33 39.10 -1.80
CA LEU A 399 22.80 40.38 -2.27
C LEU A 399 21.97 41.08 -1.21
N LYS A 400 21.14 40.33 -0.46
CA LYS A 400 20.37 40.89 0.66
C LYS A 400 21.29 41.37 1.78
N ALA A 401 22.36 40.65 2.09
CA ALA A 401 23.36 41.04 3.08
C ALA A 401 24.15 42.29 2.62
N LYS A 402 24.51 42.37 1.34
CA LYS A 402 25.19 43.53 0.75
C LYS A 402 24.29 44.76 0.73
N LEU A 403 23.02 44.61 0.37
CA LEU A 403 22.03 45.69 0.41
C LEU A 403 21.76 46.12 1.85
N ALA A 404 21.73 45.21 2.82
CA ALA A 404 21.62 45.54 4.24
C ALA A 404 22.90 46.25 4.78
N MET A 405 24.07 45.93 4.23
CA MET A 405 25.33 46.60 4.56
C MET A 405 25.45 47.98 3.90
N GLU A 406 24.89 48.17 2.70
CA GLU A 406 24.87 49.44 1.97
C GLU A 406 23.73 50.38 2.44
N ALA A 407 22.61 49.80 2.89
CA ALA A 407 21.51 50.50 3.54
C ALA A 407 21.71 50.64 5.07
N ALA A 408 22.82 50.10 5.61
CA ALA A 408 23.24 50.46 6.95
C ALA A 408 23.64 51.95 6.92
N PRO A 409 22.98 52.82 7.69
CA PRO A 409 23.36 54.21 7.77
C PRO A 409 24.81 54.28 8.24
N SER A 410 25.67 54.89 7.41
CA SER A 410 26.97 55.39 7.82
C SER A 410 26.76 56.25 9.08
N GLY A 411 27.04 55.66 10.24
CA GLY A 411 26.45 56.11 11.51
C GLY A 411 27.17 55.53 12.72
N SER A 412 28.41 55.99 12.90
CA SER A 412 28.93 56.43 14.21
C SER A 412 28.99 55.43 15.38
N ASN A 413 29.44 54.18 15.17
CA ASN A 413 29.86 53.31 16.30
C ASN A 413 31.04 52.36 15.94
N ILE A 414 32.13 52.92 15.39
CA ILE A 414 33.41 52.20 15.17
C ILE A 414 34.50 52.78 16.09
N LEU A 415 34.13 53.19 17.31
CA LEU A 415 35.10 53.57 18.33
C LEU A 415 35.07 52.51 19.44
N PRO A 416 36.18 51.78 19.69
CA PRO A 416 36.22 50.86 20.81
C PRO A 416 36.09 51.67 22.09
N LEU A 417 35.00 51.46 22.83
CA LEU A 417 34.81 52.08 24.14
C LEU A 417 35.93 51.59 25.07
N GLY A 418 36.82 52.53 25.40
CA GLY A 418 38.03 52.32 26.19
C GLY A 418 37.79 51.84 27.62
N GLU A 419 38.89 51.42 28.23
CA GLU A 419 38.99 50.78 29.54
C GLU A 419 38.22 51.52 30.64
N ARG A 420 37.29 50.81 31.28
CA ARG A 420 36.49 51.35 32.38
C ARG A 420 37.33 51.42 33.65
N LYS A 421 37.80 52.63 33.98
CA LYS A 421 38.35 52.96 35.31
C LYS A 421 37.29 52.74 36.39
N VAL A 422 37.66 51.96 37.39
CA VAL A 422 37.00 51.83 38.70
C VAL A 422 37.08 53.18 39.43
N ARG A 423 36.00 53.61 40.12
CA ARG A 423 36.04 54.41 41.37
C ARG A 423 34.62 54.72 41.92
N PRO A 424 34.50 55.17 43.19
CA PRO A 424 33.55 54.62 44.14
C PRO A 424 32.49 55.63 44.63
N ASP A 425 31.53 55.06 45.35
CA ASP A 425 30.76 55.54 46.51
C ASP A 425 30.55 57.05 46.82
N THR A 426 29.33 57.28 47.33
CA THR A 426 28.82 58.40 48.14
C THR A 426 28.42 59.74 47.50
N GLY A 427 27.13 60.08 47.67
CA GLY A 427 26.75 61.37 48.27
C GLY A 427 25.89 62.35 47.45
N SER A 428 24.63 62.50 47.88
CA SER A 428 23.90 63.78 48.07
C SER A 428 23.25 64.54 46.90
N SER A 429 21.91 64.62 47.02
CA SER A 429 20.99 65.77 46.86
C SER A 429 20.76 66.51 45.53
N ASP A 430 19.47 66.49 45.15
CA ASP A 430 18.65 67.52 44.50
C ASP A 430 18.86 67.85 43.00
N VAL A 431 17.86 67.49 42.16
CA VAL A 431 16.84 68.38 41.56
C VAL A 431 16.08 67.65 40.44
N LYS A 432 14.75 67.80 40.43
CA LYS A 432 13.73 67.31 39.46
C LYS A 432 14.07 67.53 37.97
N VAL A 433 13.89 66.48 37.15
CA VAL A 433 13.22 66.58 35.82
C VAL A 433 12.46 65.27 35.51
N THR A 434 11.26 65.45 35.00
CA THR A 434 10.25 64.50 34.48
C THR A 434 10.73 63.62 33.32
N ALA A 435 10.43 62.32 33.34
CA ALA A 435 9.80 61.54 32.24
C ALA A 435 9.91 60.03 32.51
N VAL A 436 8.77 59.36 32.37
CA VAL A 436 8.55 57.93 32.56
C VAL A 436 9.05 57.17 31.32
N VAL A 437 9.93 56.19 31.53
CA VAL A 437 10.13 55.06 30.58
C VAL A 437 10.16 53.78 31.41
N PRO A 438 9.14 52.90 31.32
CA PRO A 438 9.18 51.61 31.99
C PRO A 438 10.12 50.66 31.22
N GLU A 439 11.00 49.98 31.96
CA GLU A 439 11.77 48.85 31.45
C GLU A 439 10.80 47.78 30.89
N PRO A 440 11.11 47.15 29.74
CA PRO A 440 10.27 46.09 29.22
C PRO A 440 10.32 44.91 30.20
N LYS A 441 9.19 44.65 30.86
CA LYS A 441 8.97 43.43 31.65
C LYS A 441 9.19 42.23 30.73
N ILE A 442 10.33 41.59 30.90
CA ILE A 442 10.65 40.31 30.27
C ILE A 442 9.57 39.33 30.73
N HIS A 443 8.91 38.68 29.76
CA HIS A 443 7.81 37.76 30.04
C HIS A 443 8.34 36.56 30.85
N PRO A 444 7.60 36.03 31.84
CA PRO A 444 8.08 34.95 32.73
C PRO A 444 8.51 33.68 31.99
N SER A 445 7.96 33.43 30.79
CA SER A 445 8.40 32.33 29.92
C SER A 445 9.83 32.51 29.38
N TRP A 446 10.30 33.74 29.27
CA TRP A 446 11.63 34.06 28.74
C TRP A 446 12.71 33.97 29.82
N GLU A 447 12.38 34.38 31.04
CA GLU A 447 13.22 34.08 32.22
C GLU A 447 13.34 32.58 32.45
N ALA A 448 12.24 31.83 32.36
CA ALA A 448 12.23 30.38 32.50
C ALA A 448 13.12 29.68 31.45
N LYS A 449 13.07 30.13 30.19
CA LYS A 449 13.90 29.59 29.11
C LYS A 449 15.39 29.89 29.31
N ARG A 450 15.73 31.10 29.77
CA ARG A 450 17.13 31.45 30.08
C ARG A 450 17.68 30.64 31.24
N LEU A 451 16.87 30.42 32.28
CA LEU A 451 17.21 29.61 33.45
C LEU A 451 17.37 28.12 33.10
N ALA A 452 16.58 27.60 32.16
CA ALA A 452 16.72 26.23 31.65
C ALA A 452 18.02 26.04 30.87
N GLU A 453 18.39 27.00 30.02
CA GLU A 453 19.68 26.98 29.30
C GLU A 453 20.89 27.08 30.25
N GLU A 454 20.83 27.93 31.26
CA GLU A 454 21.88 28.03 32.28
C GLU A 454 22.02 26.71 33.07
N LYS A 455 20.90 26.02 33.36
CA LYS A 455 20.91 24.70 34.01
C LYS A 455 21.51 23.62 33.11
N LEU A 456 21.16 23.59 31.82
CA LEU A 456 21.68 22.61 30.87
C LEU A 456 23.19 22.76 30.63
N LYS A 457 23.70 24.01 30.61
CA LYS A 457 25.15 24.28 30.49
C LYS A 457 25.96 23.79 31.69
N ASN A 458 25.34 23.65 32.86
CA ASN A 458 25.99 23.21 34.09
C ASN A 458 25.89 21.68 34.34
N VAL A 459 25.16 20.93 33.52
CA VAL A 459 25.10 19.47 33.63
C VAL A 459 26.30 18.86 32.89
N LYS A 460 27.24 18.29 33.63
CA LYS A 460 28.34 17.50 33.05
C LYS A 460 27.79 16.14 32.61
N PHE A 461 28.16 15.71 31.40
CA PHE A 461 27.74 14.45 30.80
C PHE A 461 28.33 13.25 31.57
N GLU A 462 27.48 12.47 32.25
CA GLU A 462 27.85 11.28 33.04
C GLU A 462 27.70 9.96 32.25
N GLY A 463 27.63 10.03 30.91
CA GLY A 463 27.54 8.84 30.06
C GLY A 463 28.88 8.10 29.96
N LYS A 464 28.90 6.82 30.32
CA LYS A 464 30.07 5.95 30.18
C LYS A 464 30.24 5.57 28.71
N LYS A 465 31.32 6.03 28.07
CA LYS A 465 31.63 5.76 26.66
C LYS A 465 31.94 4.27 26.49
N ILE A 466 31.04 3.52 25.85
CA ILE A 466 31.26 2.13 25.46
C ILE A 466 32.22 2.14 24.27
N LYS A 467 33.38 1.50 24.42
CA LYS A 467 34.26 1.16 23.29
C LYS A 467 34.02 -0.31 23.00
N PHE A 468 33.77 -0.64 21.74
CA PHE A 468 33.73 -2.01 21.26
C PHE A 468 35.15 -2.34 20.76
N ASP A 469 35.72 -3.44 21.28
CA ASP A 469 37.01 -3.99 20.85
C ASP A 469 36.86 -4.80 19.55
#